data_AF-A0A3A5VGK5-F1
#
_entry.id   AF-A0A3A5VGK5-F1
#
_cell.length_a   1.000
_cell.length_b   1.000
_cell.length_c   1.000
_cell.angle_alpha   90.00
_cell.angle_beta   90.00
_cell.angle_gamma   90.00
#
_symmetry.space_group_name_H-M   'P 1'
#
loop_
_entity.id
_entity.type
_entity.pdbx_description
1 polymer ?
#
loop_
_entity_poly.entity_id
_entity_poly.type
_entity_poly.pdbx_seq_one_letter_code
_entity_poly.pdbx_strand_id
1 'polypeptide(L)'
;EEGILGLEFHENPTHTLELGTQVLLEQFEKYGVLMRPVIRVVEFGTEYLRKVDDLRMRDRNYLVCLDVKLNDISHPYGWLKKAVYECKDCGTVVVKMQRRARERVSPSTCRPCLLKAVDYMKDDQIPWGLFSPRPNFKMVLEECKYEDIQDISMRQITYNKDHHLIHCSMKNEIIGTVSDDLVGDLNAPAYVRVNGIVRVQPIPSRNFSKDTRRVLSIDVLSVEELPINDGTSS
;
A
#
# COMPACT_ATOMS: atom_id res chain seq x y z
N GLU A 1 -14.07 -22.85 -15.16
CA GLU A 1 -14.97 -21.70 -15.00
C GLU A 1 -14.26 -20.74 -14.06
N GLU A 2 -13.85 -19.57 -14.54
CA GLU A 2 -13.39 -18.53 -13.64
C GLU A 2 -14.59 -18.13 -12.77
N GLY A 3 -14.54 -18.48 -11.48
CA GLY A 3 -15.57 -18.08 -10.54
C GLY A 3 -15.66 -16.56 -10.46
N ILE A 4 -16.84 -16.03 -10.15
CA ILE A 4 -17.12 -14.59 -10.02
C ILE A 4 -16.05 -13.85 -9.20
N LEU A 5 -15.50 -14.51 -8.17
CA LEU A 5 -14.41 -14.00 -7.33
C LEU A 5 -13.09 -13.75 -8.07
N GLY A 6 -12.74 -14.60 -9.04
CA GLY A 6 -11.52 -14.45 -9.84
C GLY A 6 -11.60 -13.20 -10.72
N LEU A 7 -12.73 -13.02 -11.41
CA LEU A 7 -13.01 -11.81 -12.21
C LEU A 7 -12.93 -10.53 -11.38
N GLU A 8 -13.61 -10.50 -10.22
CA GLU A 8 -13.57 -9.35 -9.29
C GLU A 8 -12.17 -9.08 -8.75
N PHE A 9 -11.38 -10.13 -8.47
CA PHE A 9 -9.99 -9.97 -8.05
C PHE A 9 -9.12 -9.39 -9.16
N HIS A 10 -9.34 -9.77 -10.42
CA HIS A 10 -8.61 -9.22 -11.55
C HIS A 10 -8.95 -7.76 -11.84
N GLU A 11 -10.22 -7.38 -11.71
CA GLU A 11 -10.67 -6.01 -11.95
C GLU A 11 -10.29 -5.06 -10.80
N ASN A 12 -10.48 -5.49 -9.55
CA ASN A 12 -10.24 -4.66 -8.38
C ASN A 12 -9.62 -5.45 -7.21
N PRO A 13 -8.33 -5.82 -7.32
CA PRO A 13 -7.68 -6.68 -6.33
C PRO A 13 -7.63 -6.03 -4.95
N THR A 14 -7.54 -4.70 -4.88
CA THR A 14 -7.47 -3.98 -3.59
C THR A 14 -8.77 -4.10 -2.83
N HIS A 15 -9.90 -3.84 -3.50
CA HIS A 15 -11.21 -3.92 -2.87
C HIS A 15 -11.55 -5.37 -2.49
N THR A 16 -11.25 -6.32 -3.37
CA THR A 16 -11.50 -7.74 -3.13
C THR A 16 -10.72 -8.26 -1.92
N LEU A 17 -9.45 -7.87 -1.76
CA LEU A 17 -8.65 -8.22 -0.59
C LEU A 17 -9.13 -7.53 0.69
N GLU A 18 -9.56 -6.28 0.61
CA GLU A 18 -10.14 -5.56 1.77
C GLU A 18 -11.41 -6.25 2.29
N LEU A 19 -12.33 -6.61 1.39
CA LEU A 19 -13.56 -7.33 1.73
C LEU A 19 -13.25 -8.73 2.28
N GLY A 20 -12.36 -9.47 1.62
CA GLY A 20 -11.94 -10.80 2.08
C GLY A 20 -11.33 -10.73 3.49
N THR A 21 -10.49 -9.73 3.76
CA THR A 21 -9.89 -9.52 5.07
C THR A 21 -10.95 -9.19 6.13
N GLN A 22 -11.95 -8.37 5.79
CA GLN A 22 -13.05 -8.06 6.70
C GLN A 22 -13.85 -9.31 7.06
N VAL A 23 -14.21 -10.13 6.07
CA VAL A 23 -14.95 -11.38 6.29
C VAL A 23 -14.14 -12.34 7.19
N LEU A 24 -12.83 -12.47 6.94
CA LEU A 24 -11.98 -13.32 7.79
C LEU A 24 -11.87 -12.78 9.22
N LEU A 25 -11.77 -11.47 9.40
CA LEU A 25 -11.77 -10.84 10.72
C LEU A 25 -13.06 -11.18 11.49
N GLU A 26 -14.21 -11.03 10.85
CA GLU A 26 -15.51 -11.37 11.45
C GLU A 26 -15.60 -12.87 11.84
N GLN A 27 -15.04 -13.76 11.01
CA GLN A 27 -14.95 -15.19 11.37
C GLN A 27 -13.99 -15.43 12.54
N PHE A 28 -12.81 -14.82 12.54
CA PHE A 28 -11.82 -14.97 13.61
C PHE A 28 -12.40 -14.51 14.95
N GLU A 29 -13.09 -13.36 14.97
CA GLU A 29 -13.81 -12.85 16.14
C GLU A 29 -14.87 -13.83 16.62
N LYS A 30 -15.67 -14.40 15.71
CA LYS A 30 -16.69 -15.40 16.03
C LYS A 30 -16.12 -16.65 16.70
N TYR A 31 -14.92 -17.09 16.32
CA TYR A 31 -14.24 -18.24 16.90
C TYR A 31 -13.27 -17.89 18.04
N GLY A 32 -13.22 -16.62 18.47
CA GLY A 32 -12.36 -16.17 19.56
C GLY A 32 -10.86 -16.16 19.23
N VAL A 33 -10.50 -16.12 17.95
CA VAL A 33 -9.10 -16.03 17.49
C VAL A 33 -8.67 -14.56 17.54
N LEU A 34 -7.67 -14.26 18.36
CA LEU A 34 -7.16 -12.89 18.58
C LEU A 34 -6.15 -12.42 17.52
N MET A 35 -5.79 -13.28 16.56
CA MET A 35 -4.82 -12.97 15.51
C MET A 35 -5.45 -12.14 14.38
N ARG A 36 -4.63 -11.32 13.71
CA ARG A 36 -5.06 -10.62 12.50
C ARG A 36 -4.86 -11.54 11.29
N PRO A 37 -5.90 -11.85 10.50
CA PRO A 37 -5.74 -12.59 9.26
C PRO A 37 -5.11 -11.71 8.19
N VAL A 38 -4.20 -12.29 7.40
CA VAL A 38 -3.62 -11.69 6.20
C VAL A 38 -3.85 -12.63 5.03
N ILE A 39 -4.39 -12.11 3.92
CA ILE A 39 -4.61 -12.88 2.70
C ILE A 39 -3.41 -12.68 1.77
N ARG A 40 -2.73 -13.77 1.45
CA ARG A 40 -1.62 -13.81 0.49
C ARG A 40 -2.06 -14.65 -0.71
N VAL A 41 -2.10 -14.05 -1.88
CA VAL A 41 -2.46 -14.75 -3.13
C VAL A 41 -1.17 -15.17 -3.82
N VAL A 42 -0.99 -16.46 -4.05
CA VAL A 42 0.20 -17.09 -4.66
C VAL A 42 -0.17 -17.74 -5.99
N GLU A 43 0.82 -18.25 -6.72
CA GLU A 43 0.64 -19.04 -7.94
C GLU A 43 -0.14 -18.30 -9.04
N PHE A 44 0.26 -17.05 -9.30
CA PHE A 44 -0.32 -16.29 -10.41
C PHE A 44 -0.02 -16.99 -11.73
N GLY A 45 -1.02 -17.03 -12.62
CA GLY A 45 -0.84 -17.59 -13.96
C GLY A 45 0.19 -16.83 -14.80
N THR A 46 0.70 -17.50 -15.83
CA THR A 46 1.76 -16.95 -16.72
C THR A 46 1.36 -15.67 -17.44
N GLU A 47 0.06 -15.40 -17.57
CA GLU A 47 -0.53 -14.20 -18.13
C GLU A 47 -0.19 -12.93 -17.33
N TYR A 48 0.08 -13.06 -16.03
CA TYR A 48 0.51 -11.96 -15.16
C TYR A 48 2.02 -11.75 -15.17
N LEU A 49 2.80 -12.69 -15.73
CA LEU A 49 4.25 -12.58 -15.80
C LEU A 49 4.64 -11.40 -16.69
N ARG A 50 5.39 -10.47 -16.13
CA ARG A 50 5.89 -9.28 -16.83
C ARG A 50 7.38 -9.11 -16.59
N LYS A 51 8.03 -8.41 -17.51
CA LYS A 51 9.40 -7.92 -17.32
C LYS A 51 9.32 -6.54 -16.70
N VAL A 52 10.28 -6.19 -15.85
CA VAL A 52 10.38 -4.86 -15.24
C VAL A 52 10.45 -3.78 -16.33
N ASP A 53 11.17 -4.06 -17.42
CA ASP A 53 11.30 -3.15 -18.57
C ASP A 53 10.02 -2.90 -19.34
N ASP A 54 9.04 -3.80 -19.24
CA ASP A 54 7.77 -3.70 -19.96
C ASP A 54 6.73 -2.91 -19.17
N LEU A 55 6.96 -2.67 -17.87
CA LEU A 55 6.03 -1.93 -17.03
C LEU A 55 5.93 -0.47 -17.46
N ARG A 56 4.71 0.03 -17.60
CA ARG A 56 4.39 1.40 -17.96
C ARG A 56 3.38 1.99 -16.98
N MET A 57 3.28 3.33 -16.98
CA MET A 57 2.31 4.07 -16.15
C MET A 57 0.84 3.70 -16.42
N ARG A 58 0.56 3.10 -17.59
CA ARG A 58 -0.78 2.61 -17.96
C ARG A 58 -1.16 1.33 -17.20
N ASP A 59 -0.16 0.55 -16.78
CA ASP A 59 -0.36 -0.72 -16.08
C ASP A 59 -0.58 -0.50 -14.56
N ARG A 60 -0.79 0.76 -14.14
CA ARG A 60 -1.11 1.09 -12.75
C ARG A 60 -2.35 0.33 -12.30
N ASN A 61 -2.31 -0.18 -11.08
CA ASN A 61 -3.32 -1.03 -10.46
C ASN A 61 -3.52 -2.41 -11.09
N TYR A 62 -2.70 -2.81 -12.08
CA TYR A 62 -2.76 -4.18 -12.59
C TYR A 62 -1.99 -5.14 -11.69
N LEU A 63 -2.49 -6.37 -11.64
CA LEU A 63 -1.80 -7.52 -11.06
C LEU A 63 -0.63 -7.90 -11.96
N VAL A 64 0.53 -8.12 -11.36
CA VAL A 64 1.74 -8.54 -12.05
C VAL A 64 2.50 -9.57 -11.23
N CYS A 65 3.20 -10.43 -11.95
CA CYS A 65 4.15 -11.38 -11.44
C CYS A 65 5.52 -11.04 -12.02
N LEU A 66 6.54 -10.90 -11.17
CA LEU A 66 7.89 -10.52 -11.59
C LEU A 66 8.91 -11.51 -11.01
N ASP A 67 9.71 -12.11 -11.88
CA ASP A 67 10.87 -12.89 -11.46
C ASP A 67 12.05 -11.94 -11.27
N VAL A 68 12.55 -11.88 -10.03
CA VAL A 68 13.54 -10.88 -9.61
C VAL A 68 14.60 -11.45 -8.67
N LYS A 69 15.73 -10.77 -8.59
CA LYS A 69 16.70 -10.89 -7.52
C LYS A 69 16.47 -9.77 -6.52
N LEU A 70 16.26 -10.10 -5.26
CA LEU A 70 16.31 -9.13 -4.16
C LEU A 70 17.74 -8.67 -3.97
N ASN A 71 17.98 -7.36 -4.01
CA ASN A 71 19.31 -6.79 -3.82
C ASN A 71 19.49 -6.21 -2.42
N ASP A 72 18.52 -5.41 -2.00
CA ASP A 72 18.57 -4.66 -0.74
C ASP A 72 17.18 -4.57 -0.13
N ILE A 73 17.14 -4.49 1.18
CA ILE A 73 15.93 -4.46 2.00
C ILE A 73 16.10 -3.32 3.00
N SER A 74 15.18 -2.36 2.99
CA SER A 74 15.23 -1.22 3.89
C SER A 74 14.92 -1.62 5.33
N HIS A 75 15.16 -0.72 6.28
CA HIS A 75 14.74 -0.97 7.66
C HIS A 75 13.20 -0.91 7.76
N PRO A 76 12.57 -1.78 8.56
CA PRO A 76 11.13 -1.71 8.82
C PRO A 76 10.70 -0.34 9.34
N TYR A 77 9.57 0.16 8.87
CA TYR A 77 8.98 1.41 9.34
C TYR A 77 7.45 1.40 9.31
N GLY A 78 6.84 2.22 10.18
CA GLY A 78 5.39 2.28 10.30
C GLY A 78 4.75 3.26 9.32
N TRP A 79 3.76 2.79 8.55
CA TRP A 79 2.89 3.62 7.73
C TRP A 79 1.57 3.92 8.47
N LEU A 80 1.28 5.20 8.67
CA LEU A 80 -0.02 5.63 9.20
C LEU A 80 -1.12 5.33 8.18
N LYS A 81 -1.88 4.25 8.40
CA LYS A 81 -2.98 3.81 7.54
C LYS A 81 -4.31 4.46 7.91
N LYS A 82 -4.57 4.60 9.22
CA LYS A 82 -5.78 5.23 9.75
C LYS A 82 -5.37 6.35 10.72
N ALA A 83 -5.75 7.58 10.39
CA ALA A 83 -5.57 8.73 11.28
C ALA A 83 -6.91 9.08 11.95
N VAL A 84 -6.89 9.29 13.26
CA VAL A 84 -8.06 9.72 14.02
C VAL A 84 -7.83 11.11 14.57
N TYR A 85 -8.81 11.99 14.35
CA TYR A 85 -8.76 13.39 14.76
C TYR A 85 -9.96 13.69 15.65
N GLU A 86 -9.74 14.47 16.70
CA GLU A 86 -10.79 14.95 17.59
C GLU A 86 -10.85 16.47 17.52
N CYS A 87 -12.04 17.01 17.30
CA CYS A 87 -12.25 18.45 17.32
C CYS A 87 -12.10 18.99 18.74
N LYS A 88 -11.23 19.98 18.93
CA LYS A 88 -10.98 20.56 20.27
C LYS A 88 -12.18 21.31 20.84
N ASP A 89 -13.08 21.81 19.99
CA ASP A 89 -14.23 22.62 20.43
C ASP A 89 -15.44 21.78 20.85
N CYS A 90 -15.68 20.64 20.19
CA CYS A 90 -16.89 19.84 20.39
C CYS A 90 -16.66 18.35 20.62
N GLY A 91 -15.39 17.89 20.65
CA GLY A 91 -15.05 16.48 20.86
C GLY A 91 -15.42 15.56 19.70
N THR A 92 -15.93 16.08 18.56
CA THR A 92 -16.31 15.23 17.43
C THR A 92 -15.10 14.51 16.86
N VAL A 93 -15.19 13.18 16.78
CA VAL A 93 -14.17 12.31 16.23
C VAL A 93 -14.34 12.18 14.71
N VAL A 94 -13.25 12.36 13.97
CA VAL A 94 -13.18 12.24 12.52
C VAL A 94 -12.08 11.26 12.16
N VAL A 95 -12.47 10.18 11.48
CA VAL A 95 -11.54 9.17 10.97
C VAL A 95 -11.18 9.51 9.52
N LYS A 96 -9.88 9.45 9.20
CA LYS A 96 -9.35 9.60 7.85
C LYS A 96 -8.44 8.44 7.49
N MET A 97 -8.83 7.68 6.48
CA MET A 97 -7.95 6.69 5.86
C MET A 97 -6.88 7.42 5.05
N GLN A 98 -5.63 7.08 5.31
CA GLN A 98 -4.47 7.66 4.66
C GLN A 98 -4.08 6.79 3.48
N ARG A 99 -3.64 7.42 2.39
CA ARG A 99 -3.13 6.70 1.22
C ARG A 99 -1.61 6.64 1.30
N ARG A 100 -1.03 5.52 0.90
CA ARG A 100 0.43 5.36 0.84
C ARG A 100 1.02 6.36 -0.15
N ALA A 101 2.18 6.90 0.21
CA ALA A 101 2.98 7.77 -0.65
C ALA A 101 2.25 9.01 -1.22
N ARG A 102 1.27 9.52 -0.46
CA ARG A 102 0.56 10.78 -0.73
C ARG A 102 0.63 11.70 0.48
N GLU A 103 0.34 12.97 0.23
CA GLU A 103 0.21 13.95 1.30
C GLU A 103 -0.85 13.51 2.32
N ARG A 104 -0.51 13.66 3.60
CA ARG A 104 -1.38 13.28 4.71
C ARG A 104 -2.67 14.09 4.65
N VAL A 105 -3.80 13.40 4.68
CA VAL A 105 -5.11 14.03 4.66
C VAL A 105 -5.52 14.37 6.10
N SER A 106 -5.66 15.67 6.39
CA SER A 106 -6.22 16.17 7.65
C SER A 106 -7.60 16.80 7.44
N PRO A 107 -8.52 16.72 8.42
CA PRO A 107 -9.79 17.43 8.35
C PRO A 107 -9.56 18.94 8.36
N SER A 108 -10.17 19.65 7.39
CA SER A 108 -10.11 21.11 7.29
C SER A 108 -11.10 21.80 8.22
N THR A 109 -12.29 21.25 8.40
CA THR A 109 -13.39 21.88 9.14
C THR A 109 -14.22 20.85 9.89
N CYS A 110 -14.65 21.19 11.11
CA CYS A 110 -15.58 20.38 11.89
C CYS A 110 -17.02 20.69 11.47
N ARG A 111 -17.71 19.70 10.88
CA ARG A 111 -19.10 19.85 10.41
C ARG A 111 -20.05 20.30 11.54
N PRO A 112 -20.04 19.69 12.73
CA PRO A 112 -20.87 20.16 13.84
C PRO A 112 -20.60 21.61 14.27
N CYS A 113 -19.33 22.01 14.42
CA CYS A 113 -18.99 23.39 14.79
C CYS A 113 -19.39 24.39 13.69
N LEU A 114 -19.21 23.99 12.43
CA LEU A 114 -19.62 24.80 11.28
C LEU A 114 -21.13 25.03 11.29
N LEU A 115 -21.93 23.98 11.48
CA LEU A 115 -23.39 24.10 11.53
C LEU A 115 -23.85 24.99 12.68
N LYS A 116 -23.29 24.82 13.88
CA LYS A 116 -23.58 25.69 15.03
C LYS A 116 -23.30 27.16 14.69
N ALA A 117 -22.13 27.44 14.09
CA ALA A 117 -21.76 28.80 13.73
C ALA A 117 -22.68 29.40 12.64
N VAL A 118 -23.12 28.59 11.68
CA VAL A 118 -24.09 29.02 10.66
C VAL A 118 -25.44 29.35 11.30
N ASP A 119 -25.90 28.56 12.26
CA ASP A 119 -27.16 28.81 12.94
C ASP A 119 -27.09 30.06 13.83
N TYR A 120 -26.00 30.26 14.60
CA TYR A 120 -25.77 31.51 15.34
C TYR A 120 -25.74 32.74 14.42
N MET A 121 -25.19 32.63 13.21
CA MET A 121 -25.10 33.77 12.28
C MET A 121 -26.40 34.10 11.55
N LYS A 122 -27.36 33.17 11.46
CA LYS A 122 -28.70 33.51 10.98
C LYS A 122 -29.40 34.52 11.89
N ASP A 123 -29.10 34.47 13.19
CA ASP A 123 -29.69 35.36 14.19
C ASP A 123 -29.00 36.75 14.20
N ASP A 124 -27.68 36.83 13.96
CA ASP A 124 -26.90 38.07 14.21
C ASP A 124 -26.49 38.90 12.96
N GLN A 125 -26.96 38.60 11.74
CA GLN A 125 -26.61 39.33 10.49
C GLN A 125 -25.08 39.57 10.26
N ILE A 126 -24.22 38.69 10.77
CA ILE A 126 -22.76 38.88 10.70
C ILE A 126 -22.25 38.56 9.28
N PRO A 127 -21.36 39.38 8.68
CA PRO A 127 -20.80 39.10 7.36
C PRO A 127 -19.97 37.82 7.31
N TRP A 128 -20.29 36.93 6.36
CA TRP A 128 -19.64 35.64 6.13
C TRP A 128 -18.11 35.68 5.99
N GLY A 129 -17.53 36.83 5.59
CA GLY A 129 -16.08 37.00 5.38
C GLY A 129 -15.23 36.97 6.65
N LEU A 130 -15.83 37.13 7.83
CA LEU A 130 -15.13 37.07 9.13
C LEU A 130 -15.06 35.64 9.70
N PHE A 131 -15.84 34.70 9.15
CA PHE A 131 -15.87 33.32 9.60
C PHE A 131 -14.99 32.44 8.71
N SER A 132 -13.71 32.32 9.07
CA SER A 132 -12.84 31.30 8.52
C SER A 132 -12.71 30.18 9.56
N PRO A 133 -13.49 29.08 9.48
CA PRO A 133 -13.39 27.99 10.43
C PRO A 133 -12.01 27.34 10.25
N ARG A 134 -11.07 27.72 11.11
CA ARG A 134 -9.73 27.14 11.11
C ARG A 134 -9.82 25.68 11.55
N PRO A 135 -8.98 24.79 10.99
CA PRO A 135 -8.91 23.41 11.44
C PRO A 135 -8.47 23.37 12.91
N ASN A 136 -9.42 23.13 13.82
CA ASN A 136 -9.16 23.01 15.25
C ASN A 136 -9.29 21.55 15.72
N PHE A 137 -8.42 20.70 15.17
CA PHE A 137 -8.36 19.28 15.48
C PHE A 137 -7.05 18.93 16.19
N LYS A 138 -7.12 18.03 17.16
CA LYS A 138 -5.96 17.28 17.66
C LYS A 138 -5.99 15.88 17.05
N MET A 139 -4.82 15.34 16.72
CA MET A 139 -4.72 13.92 16.34
C MET A 139 -4.67 13.10 17.62
N VAL A 140 -5.48 12.05 17.70
CA VAL A 140 -5.50 11.10 18.82
C VAL A 140 -4.56 9.96 18.45
N LEU A 141 -3.34 9.96 19.00
CA LEU A 141 -2.27 9.05 18.57
C LEU A 141 -2.60 7.60 18.94
N GLU A 142 -3.27 7.40 20.06
CA GLU A 142 -3.66 6.10 20.62
C GLU A 142 -4.67 5.36 19.73
N GLU A 143 -5.50 6.11 18.99
CA GLU A 143 -6.51 5.54 18.08
C GLU A 143 -6.04 5.47 16.62
N CYS A 144 -4.85 6.02 16.32
CA CYS A 144 -4.23 5.89 15.01
C CYS A 144 -3.77 4.46 14.78
N LYS A 145 -3.97 3.93 13.57
CA LYS A 145 -3.45 2.62 13.18
C LYS A 145 -2.26 2.79 12.23
N TYR A 146 -1.14 2.21 12.65
CA TYR A 146 0.05 2.05 11.83
C TYR A 146 0.10 0.62 11.30
N GLU A 147 0.65 0.47 10.11
CA GLU A 147 0.96 -0.81 9.48
C GLU A 147 2.45 -0.86 9.22
N ASP A 148 3.11 -1.93 9.67
CA ASP A 148 4.54 -2.12 9.42
C ASP A 148 4.75 -2.39 7.93
N ILE A 149 5.67 -1.64 7.34
CA ILE A 149 6.07 -1.76 5.96
C ILE A 149 7.59 -1.74 5.82
N GLN A 150 8.06 -2.31 4.72
CA GLN A 150 9.46 -2.38 4.38
C GLN A 150 9.60 -2.28 2.86
N ASP A 151 10.59 -1.54 2.39
CA ASP A 151 10.84 -1.39 0.97
C ASP A 151 11.95 -2.34 0.54
N ILE A 152 11.75 -2.99 -0.60
CA ILE A 152 12.69 -3.92 -1.20
C ILE A 152 13.16 -3.38 -2.55
N SER A 153 14.46 -3.45 -2.81
CA SER A 153 15.03 -3.21 -4.14
C SER A 153 15.19 -4.53 -4.87
N MET A 154 14.60 -4.61 -6.07
CA MET A 154 14.59 -5.82 -6.88
C MET A 154 15.13 -5.54 -8.27
N ARG A 155 15.92 -6.48 -8.80
CA ARG A 155 16.40 -6.47 -10.19
C ARG A 155 15.80 -7.59 -11.00
N GLN A 156 15.46 -7.28 -12.24
CA GLN A 156 14.96 -8.28 -13.16
C GLN A 156 16.01 -9.36 -13.45
N ILE A 157 15.57 -10.62 -13.41
CA ILE A 157 16.35 -11.77 -13.84
C ILE A 157 15.78 -12.40 -15.10
N THR A 158 16.60 -13.19 -15.78
CA THR A 158 16.17 -14.06 -16.87
C THR A 158 16.92 -15.37 -16.71
N TYR A 159 16.20 -16.48 -16.78
CA TYR A 159 16.73 -17.81 -16.54
C TYR A 159 16.23 -18.80 -17.61
N ASN A 160 16.98 -19.88 -17.81
CA ASN A 160 16.65 -20.94 -18.77
C ASN A 160 15.60 -21.91 -18.21
N LYS A 161 15.07 -22.80 -19.06
CA LYS A 161 14.13 -23.85 -18.63
C LYS A 161 14.69 -24.76 -17.53
N ASP A 162 16.01 -24.90 -17.46
CA ASP A 162 16.71 -25.68 -16.43
C ASP A 162 17.01 -24.85 -15.16
N HIS A 163 16.36 -23.70 -14.97
CA HIS A 163 16.54 -22.78 -13.85
C HIS A 163 17.97 -22.24 -13.64
N HIS A 164 18.78 -22.24 -14.70
CA HIS A 164 20.07 -21.56 -14.71
C HIS A 164 19.91 -20.08 -15.04
N LEU A 165 20.52 -19.22 -14.23
CA LEU A 165 20.54 -17.78 -14.46
C LEU A 165 21.26 -17.46 -15.77
N ILE A 166 20.58 -16.78 -16.69
CA ILE A 166 21.16 -16.28 -17.95
C ILE A 166 21.69 -14.86 -17.74
N HIS A 167 20.89 -14.02 -17.08
CA HIS A 167 21.19 -12.59 -16.96
C HIS A 167 20.48 -11.97 -15.75
N CYS A 168 21.20 -11.13 -15.00
CA CYS A 168 20.64 -10.24 -13.98
C CYS A 168 20.90 -8.80 -14.43
N SER A 169 19.82 -8.05 -14.72
CA SER A 169 19.97 -6.69 -15.26
C SER A 169 20.31 -5.70 -14.16
N MET A 170 21.46 -5.03 -14.29
CA MET A 170 21.89 -3.97 -13.36
C MET A 170 21.13 -2.65 -13.55
N LYS A 171 20.41 -2.47 -14.66
CA LYS A 171 19.67 -1.23 -14.99
C LYS A 171 18.20 -1.27 -14.59
N ASN A 172 17.64 -2.48 -14.46
CA ASN A 172 16.21 -2.67 -14.34
C ASN A 172 15.84 -2.89 -12.87
N GLU A 173 16.12 -1.86 -12.08
CA GLU A 173 15.82 -1.83 -10.66
C GLU A 173 14.44 -1.24 -10.44
N ILE A 174 13.64 -1.94 -9.63
CA ILE A 174 12.30 -1.53 -9.24
C ILE A 174 12.16 -1.67 -7.72
N ILE A 175 11.34 -0.82 -7.13
CA ILE A 175 11.06 -0.83 -5.69
C ILE A 175 9.77 -1.60 -5.45
N GLY A 176 9.80 -2.58 -4.55
CA GLY A 176 8.64 -3.20 -3.96
C GLY A 176 8.40 -2.68 -2.54
N THR A 177 7.16 -2.67 -2.09
CA THR A 177 6.81 -2.44 -0.68
C THR A 177 6.11 -3.69 -0.17
N VAL A 178 6.66 -4.28 0.89
CA VAL A 178 6.06 -5.38 1.65
C VAL A 178 5.44 -4.84 2.93
N SER A 179 4.47 -5.57 3.48
CA SER A 179 3.74 -5.17 4.67
C SER A 179 3.45 -6.35 5.58
N ASP A 180 3.21 -6.06 6.87
CA ASP A 180 2.75 -7.02 7.88
C ASP A 180 3.73 -8.20 8.06
N ASP A 181 3.26 -9.44 7.95
CA ASP A 181 4.03 -10.69 8.13
C ASP A 181 5.27 -10.83 7.23
N LEU A 182 5.29 -10.18 6.06
CA LEU A 182 6.44 -10.21 5.15
C LEU A 182 7.58 -9.28 5.60
N VAL A 183 7.34 -8.39 6.55
CA VAL A 183 8.35 -7.46 7.06
C VAL A 183 9.33 -8.21 7.95
N GLY A 184 10.60 -8.21 7.55
CA GLY A 184 11.69 -8.90 8.27
C GLY A 184 11.79 -10.41 7.99
N ASP A 185 10.87 -10.99 7.21
CA ASP A 185 10.94 -12.41 6.82
C ASP A 185 11.80 -12.63 5.56
N LEU A 186 11.96 -11.60 4.74
CA LEU A 186 12.74 -11.66 3.51
C LEU A 186 14.25 -11.53 3.76
N ASN A 187 15.02 -12.37 3.08
CA ASN A 187 16.48 -12.31 3.05
C ASN A 187 16.98 -11.81 1.69
N ALA A 188 18.05 -11.01 1.70
CA ALA A 188 18.74 -10.59 0.49
C ALA A 188 20.24 -10.94 0.59
N PRO A 189 20.88 -11.36 -0.52
CA PRO A 189 20.30 -11.56 -1.85
C PRO A 189 19.53 -12.89 -1.99
N ALA A 190 18.37 -12.85 -2.66
CA ALA A 190 17.57 -14.05 -2.94
C ALA A 190 16.88 -13.95 -4.31
N TYR A 191 16.65 -15.11 -4.95
CA TYR A 191 15.90 -15.21 -6.20
C TYR A 191 14.46 -15.56 -5.90
N VAL A 192 13.54 -14.66 -6.25
CA VAL A 192 12.15 -14.78 -5.87
C VAL A 192 11.23 -14.33 -6.99
N ARG A 193 10.03 -14.87 -6.98
CA ARG A 193 8.89 -14.41 -7.75
C ARG A 193 8.04 -13.53 -6.85
N VAL A 194 7.88 -12.28 -7.25
CA VAL A 194 7.08 -11.29 -6.53
C VAL A 194 5.75 -11.14 -7.25
N ASN A 195 4.66 -11.48 -6.56
CA ASN A 195 3.31 -11.18 -7.04
C ASN A 195 2.82 -9.91 -6.36
N GLY A 196 2.26 -9.00 -7.14
CA GLY A 196 1.85 -7.73 -6.58
C GLY A 196 0.99 -6.89 -7.51
N ILE A 197 0.66 -5.70 -7.01
CA ILE A 197 -0.09 -4.70 -7.75
C ILE A 197 0.85 -3.57 -8.12
N VAL A 198 0.84 -3.14 -9.38
CA VAL A 198 1.62 -1.99 -9.81
C VAL A 198 1.06 -0.72 -9.18
N ARG A 199 1.88 -0.01 -8.41
CA ARG A 199 1.56 1.27 -7.78
C ARG A 199 2.48 2.36 -8.27
N VAL A 200 2.07 3.58 -7.95
CA VAL A 200 2.77 4.80 -8.33
C VAL A 200 3.18 5.53 -7.06
N GLN A 201 4.49 5.72 -6.88
CA GLN A 201 5.07 6.40 -5.73
C GLN A 201 5.73 7.73 -6.15
N PRO A 202 5.83 8.71 -5.24
CA PRO A 202 6.65 9.89 -5.45
C PRO A 202 8.13 9.48 -5.52
N ILE A 203 8.93 10.33 -6.14
CA ILE A 203 10.38 10.14 -6.15
C ILE A 203 10.88 10.25 -4.70
N PRO A 204 11.66 9.28 -4.16
CA PRO A 204 12.02 9.21 -2.74
C PRO A 204 12.63 10.49 -2.15
N SER A 205 13.32 11.28 -2.97
CA SER A 205 13.97 12.52 -2.53
C SER A 205 13.09 13.78 -2.63
N ARG A 206 11.81 13.67 -3.01
CA ARG A 206 10.94 14.84 -3.28
C ARG A 206 9.54 14.66 -2.72
N ASN A 207 9.06 15.75 -2.13
CA ASN A 207 7.74 15.89 -1.53
C ASN A 207 6.65 16.20 -2.56
N PHE A 208 5.44 15.75 -2.25
CA PHE A 208 4.25 15.76 -3.12
C PHE A 208 3.85 17.15 -3.61
N SER A 209 4.19 18.21 -2.87
CA SER A 209 3.65 19.56 -3.05
C SER A 209 4.17 20.31 -4.28
N LYS A 210 5.28 19.87 -4.92
CA LYS A 210 5.88 20.56 -6.07
C LYS A 210 6.36 19.68 -7.22
N ASP A 211 6.60 18.39 -7.02
CA ASP A 211 7.00 17.48 -8.10
C ASP A 211 5.82 16.58 -8.50
N THR A 212 5.48 16.56 -9.79
CA THR A 212 4.42 15.71 -10.37
C THR A 212 4.97 14.40 -10.94
N ARG A 213 6.29 14.26 -11.05
CA ARG A 213 6.93 13.02 -11.54
C ARG A 213 6.80 11.91 -10.52
N ARG A 214 6.68 10.68 -11.02
CA ARG A 214 6.41 9.50 -10.21
C ARG A 214 7.25 8.32 -10.69
N VAL A 215 7.45 7.37 -9.80
CA VAL A 215 8.10 6.10 -10.07
C VAL A 215 7.09 4.97 -9.94
N LEU A 216 7.29 3.92 -10.73
CA LEU A 216 6.54 2.67 -10.57
C LEU A 216 7.12 1.92 -9.38
N SER A 217 6.24 1.30 -8.62
CA SER A 217 6.59 0.44 -7.48
C SER A 217 5.63 -0.73 -7.44
N ILE A 218 6.01 -1.82 -6.79
CA ILE A 218 5.14 -2.99 -6.61
C ILE A 218 4.63 -3.02 -5.18
N ASP A 219 3.31 -3.08 -5.03
CA ASP A 219 2.66 -3.42 -3.77
C ASP A 219 2.62 -4.93 -3.65
N VAL A 220 3.52 -5.48 -2.85
CA VAL A 220 3.77 -6.92 -2.82
C VAL A 220 2.65 -7.63 -2.09
N LEU A 221 1.97 -8.53 -2.79
CA LEU A 221 0.93 -9.38 -2.24
C LEU A 221 1.54 -10.67 -1.68
N SER A 222 2.48 -11.28 -2.40
CA SER A 222 3.18 -12.49 -1.97
C SER A 222 4.56 -12.59 -2.61
N VAL A 223 5.41 -13.39 -2.00
CA VAL A 223 6.76 -13.70 -2.48
C VAL A 223 6.91 -15.22 -2.48
N GLU A 224 7.38 -15.75 -3.60
CA GLU A 224 7.63 -17.19 -3.79
C GLU A 224 9.11 -17.40 -4.11
N GLU A 225 9.77 -18.36 -3.47
CA GLU A 225 11.16 -18.68 -3.78
C GLU A 225 11.29 -19.33 -5.15
N LEU A 226 12.26 -18.86 -5.95
CA LEU A 226 12.57 -19.49 -7.24
C LEU A 226 13.78 -20.42 -7.06
N PRO A 227 13.68 -21.70 -7.48
CA PRO A 227 14.78 -22.66 -7.38
C PRO A 227 15.85 -22.38 -8.45
N ILE A 228 16.52 -21.24 -8.38
CA ILE A 228 17.53 -20.82 -9.35
C ILE A 228 18.91 -21.28 -8.88
N ASN A 229 19.58 -22.04 -9.74
CA ASN A 229 20.99 -22.39 -9.53
C ASN A 229 21.85 -21.26 -10.08
N ASP A 230 22.32 -20.40 -9.18
CA ASP A 230 23.44 -19.50 -9.45
C ASP A 230 24.71 -20.33 -9.31
N GLY A 231 25.45 -20.56 -10.40
CA GLY A 231 26.65 -21.42 -10.42
C GLY A 231 27.79 -21.01 -9.48
N THR A 232 27.57 -20.02 -8.60
CA THR A 232 28.39 -19.66 -7.46
C THR A 232 28.10 -20.58 -6.27
N SER A 233 28.47 -21.85 -6.41
CA SER A 233 28.85 -22.70 -5.28
C SER A 233 30.36 -22.87 -5.31
N SER A 234 31.08 -21.95 -4.66
CA SER A 234 32.48 -22.11 -4.23
C SER A 234 32.73 -21.22 -3.02
#